data_AF-A0A952R6C7-F1
#
_entry.id   AF-A0A952R6C7-F1
#
_cell.length_a   1.000
_cell.length_b   1.000
_cell.length_c   1.000
_cell.angle_alpha   90.00
_cell.angle_beta   90.00
_cell.angle_gamma   90.00
#
_symmetry.space_group_name_H-M   'P 1'
#
loop_
_entity.id
_entity.type
_entity.pdbx_description
1 polymer ?
#
loop_
_entity_poly.entity_id
_entity_poly.type
_entity_poly.pdbx_seq_one_letter_code
_entity_poly.pdbx_strand_id
1 'polypeptide(L)' 'MSGGLRARVKGGRLVLDEPSSLPDGTEVELIPVDEDLGAEGRVRLHRFLSESLRDHVPGTGIPADEIIARVRARH' A
#
# COMPACT_ATOMS: atom_id res chain seq x y z
N MET A 1 8.77 5.22 4.63
CA MET A 1 8.42 4.43 3.43
C MET A 1 8.37 2.98 3.85
N SER A 2 7.21 2.50 4.31
CA SER A 2 7.00 1.10 4.68
C SER A 2 6.53 0.34 3.44
N GLY A 3 7.45 0.09 2.51
CA GLY A 3 7.20 -0.82 1.40
C GLY A 3 7.38 -2.25 1.91
N GLY A 4 6.35 -3.09 1.79
CA GLY A 4 6.50 -4.51 2.09
C GLY A 4 7.58 -5.16 1.22
N LEU A 5 8.25 -6.19 1.74
CA LEU A 5 9.26 -6.98 1.01
C LEU A 5 8.62 -7.64 -0.22
N ARG A 6 9.29 -7.62 -1.38
CA ARG A 6 8.76 -8.20 -2.61
C ARG A 6 9.62 -9.36 -3.10
N ALA A 7 9.10 -10.58 -2.94
CA ALA A 7 9.72 -11.78 -3.49
C ALA A 7 9.17 -12.15 -4.87
N ARG A 8 10.00 -12.79 -5.71
CA ARG A 8 9.59 -13.39 -6.99
C ARG A 8 9.55 -14.90 -6.88
N VAL A 9 8.64 -15.56 -7.59
CA VAL A 9 8.62 -17.03 -7.68
C VAL A 9 9.54 -17.50 -8.80
N LYS A 10 10.52 -18.34 -8.50
CA LYS A 10 11.39 -18.99 -9.50
C LYS A 10 11.53 -20.48 -9.19
N GLY A 11 11.08 -21.34 -10.11
CA GLY A 11 11.13 -22.79 -9.92
C GLY A 11 10.34 -23.27 -8.68
N GLY A 12 9.21 -22.62 -8.38
CA GLY A 12 8.37 -22.96 -7.23
C GLY A 12 8.88 -22.46 -5.88
N ARG A 13 9.93 -21.62 -5.85
CA ARG A 13 10.49 -21.04 -4.62
C ARG A 13 10.37 -19.52 -4.63
N LEU A 14 10.10 -18.94 -3.46
CA LEU A 14 10.17 -17.48 -3.26
C LEU A 14 11.64 -17.06 -3.21
N VAL A 15 12.00 -16.06 -4.02
CA VAL A 15 13.33 -15.45 -4.09
C VAL A 15 13.18 -13.98 -3.73
N LEU A 16 13.75 -13.59 -2.61
CA LEU A 16 13.86 -12.20 -2.16
C LEU A 16 15.31 -11.75 -2.40
N ASP A 17 15.49 -10.83 -3.35
CA ASP A 17 16.80 -10.30 -3.74
C ASP A 17 16.89 -8.82 -3.36
N GLU A 18 16.84 -8.58 -2.04
CA GLU A 18 16.91 -7.25 -1.43
C GLU A 18 18.01 -7.22 -0.37
N PRO A 19 18.77 -6.13 -0.24
CA PRO A 19 19.83 -6.02 0.76
C PRO A 19 19.24 -6.07 2.17
N SER A 20 19.87 -6.86 3.05
CA SER A 20 19.51 -6.99 4.45
C SER A 20 20.70 -6.67 5.36
N SER A 21 20.43 -6.03 6.50
CA SER A 21 21.41 -5.80 7.56
C SER A 21 21.32 -6.85 8.67
N LEU A 22 20.49 -7.87 8.52
CA LEU A 22 20.33 -8.94 9.50
C LEU A 22 21.53 -9.89 9.47
N PRO A 23 21.93 -10.46 10.61
CA PRO A 23 23.00 -11.46 10.65
C PRO A 23 22.68 -12.69 9.81
N ASP A 24 23.73 -13.33 9.28
CA ASP A 24 23.61 -14.60 8.57
C ASP A 24 22.91 -15.67 9.43
N GLY A 25 21.97 -16.41 8.84
CA GLY A 25 21.19 -17.43 9.52
C GLY A 25 19.97 -16.91 10.29
N THR A 26 19.67 -15.61 10.21
CA THR A 26 18.43 -15.06 10.80
C THR A 26 17.21 -15.61 10.05
N GLU A 27 16.34 -16.34 10.77
CA GLU A 27 15.03 -16.75 10.26
C GLU A 27 14.05 -15.58 10.26
N VAL A 28 13.32 -15.41 9.16
CA VAL A 28 12.33 -14.34 8.99
C VAL A 28 11.01 -14.94 8.56
N GLU A 29 9.94 -14.65 9.30
CA GLU A 29 8.58 -15.03 8.93
C GLU A 29 8.02 -14.04 7.89
N LEU A 30 7.51 -14.58 6.78
CA LEU A 30 6.88 -13.79 5.74
C LEU A 30 5.36 -13.95 5.83
N ILE A 31 4.68 -12.86 6.17
CA ILE A 31 3.21 -12.79 6.17
C ILE A 31 2.76 -12.21 4.82
N PRO A 32 1.88 -12.90 4.07
CA PRO A 32 1.30 -12.35 2.85
C PRO A 32 0.54 -11.06 3.16
N VAL A 33 0.83 -10.01 2.41
CA VAL A 33 0.00 -8.80 2.45
C VAL A 33 -1.25 -9.10 1.61
N ASP A 34 -2.40 -9.17 2.28
CA ASP A 34 -3.69 -9.21 1.59
C ASP A 34 -4.04 -7.77 1.16
N GLU A 35 -3.83 -7.47 -0.12
CA GLU A 35 -4.26 -6.20 -0.71
C GLU A 35 -5.77 -6.19 -1.01
N ASP A 36 -6.47 -7.32 -0.88
CA ASP A 36 -7.90 -7.35 -1.05
C ASP A 36 -8.60 -6.90 0.23
N LEU A 37 -9.16 -5.69 0.18
CA LEU A 37 -10.25 -5.34 1.07
C LEU A 37 -11.41 -6.26 0.71
N GLY A 38 -11.50 -7.44 1.33
CA GLY A 38 -12.67 -8.32 1.20
C GLY A 38 -13.98 -7.53 1.38
N ALA A 39 -15.13 -8.10 1.01
CA ALA A 39 -16.40 -7.35 0.89
C ALA A 39 -16.68 -6.39 2.08
N GLU A 40 -16.44 -6.83 3.31
CA GLU A 40 -16.59 -6.00 4.51
C GLU A 40 -15.61 -4.83 4.58
N GLY A 41 -14.34 -5.05 4.22
CA GLY A 41 -13.31 -4.01 4.15
C GLY A 41 -13.66 -2.93 3.15
N ARG A 42 -14.17 -3.31 1.97
CA ARG A 42 -14.70 -2.36 0.97
C ARG A 42 -15.87 -1.55 1.53
N VAL A 43 -16.82 -2.18 2.20
CA VAL A 43 -17.97 -1.49 2.81
C VAL A 43 -17.50 -0.48 3.87
N ARG A 44 -16.54 -0.86 4.72
CA ARG A 44 -15.96 0.06 5.72
C ARG A 44 -15.25 1.25 5.06
N LEU A 45 -14.44 1.00 4.03
CA LEU A 45 -13.75 2.06 3.29
C LEU A 45 -14.76 3.02 2.64
N HIS A 46 -15.77 2.51 1.94
CA HIS A 46 -16.77 3.35 1.29
C HIS A 46 -17.59 4.17 2.29
N ARG A 47 -17.91 3.60 3.47
CA ARG A 47 -18.56 4.35 4.55
C ARG A 47 -17.69 5.52 5.00
N PHE A 48 -16.42 5.25 5.33
CA PHE A 48 -15.48 6.28 5.76
C PHE A 48 -15.29 7.39 4.72
N LEU A 49 -15.12 7.04 3.44
CA LEU A 49 -14.99 8.03 2.36
C LEU A 49 -16.26 8.89 2.22
N SER A 50 -17.44 8.27 2.36
CA SER A 50 -18.72 8.99 2.30
C SER A 50 -18.90 9.94 3.48
N GLU A 51 -18.50 9.54 4.69
CA GLU A 51 -18.51 10.39 5.88
C GLU A 51 -17.52 11.54 5.72
N SER A 52 -16.28 11.26 5.33
CA SER A 52 -15.26 12.28 5.10
C SER A 52 -15.65 13.31 4.03
N LEU A 53 -16.36 12.90 2.97
CA LEU A 53 -16.86 13.82 1.95
C LEU A 53 -18.01 14.70 2.47
N ARG A 54 -18.87 14.19 3.36
CA ARG A 54 -19.94 14.97 3.98
C ARG A 54 -19.39 16.01 4.94
N ASP A 55 -18.38 15.64 5.70
CA ASP A 55 -17.73 16.51 6.70
C ASP A 55 -16.67 17.43 6.07
N HIS A 56 -16.51 17.41 4.74
CA HIS A 56 -15.52 18.20 4.04
C HIS A 56 -15.82 19.70 4.14
N VAL A 57 -14.83 20.48 4.60
CA VAL A 57 -14.89 21.93 4.62
C VAL A 57 -14.51 22.48 3.25
N PRO A 58 -15.40 23.22 2.56
CA PRO A 58 -15.09 23.80 1.25
C PRO A 58 -13.81 24.64 1.27
N GLY A 59 -12.96 24.46 0.27
CA GLY A 59 -11.70 25.20 0.13
C GLY A 59 -10.52 24.62 0.93
N THR A 60 -10.70 23.54 1.67
CA THR A 60 -9.60 22.83 2.36
C THR A 60 -9.03 21.66 1.57
N GLY A 61 -9.62 21.36 0.40
CA GLY A 61 -9.16 20.33 -0.52
C GLY A 61 -7.93 20.76 -1.33
N ILE A 62 -7.25 19.78 -1.91
CA ILE A 62 -6.16 20.01 -2.87
C ILE A 62 -6.75 19.96 -4.29
N PRO A 63 -6.43 20.93 -5.17
CA PRO A 63 -6.83 20.88 -6.57
C PRO A 63 -6.44 19.57 -7.25
N ALA A 64 -7.37 19.02 -8.06
CA ALA A 64 -7.19 17.70 -8.65
C ALA A 64 -5.99 17.63 -9.61
N ASP A 65 -5.75 18.70 -10.36
CA ASP A 65 -4.61 18.85 -11.27
C ASP A 65 -3.26 18.82 -10.54
N GLU A 66 -3.16 19.46 -9.37
CA GLU A 66 -1.98 19.41 -8.52
C GLU A 66 -1.66 17.99 -8.07
N ILE A 67 -2.67 17.24 -7.61
CA ILE A 67 -2.50 15.84 -7.20
C ILE A 67 -2.10 14.95 -8.38
N ILE A 68 -2.76 15.09 -9.53
CA ILE A 68 -2.46 14.30 -10.73
C ILE A 68 -1.02 14.55 -11.20
N ALA A 69 -0.57 15.81 -11.21
CA ALA A 69 0.81 16.15 -11.55
C ALA A 69 1.80 15.48 -10.60
N ARG A 70 1.52 15.50 -9.29
CA ARG A 70 2.38 14.87 -8.27
C ARG A 70 2.45 13.35 -8.41
N VAL A 71 1.34 12.69 -8.73
CA VAL A 71 1.31 11.23 -8.96
C VAL A 71 2.11 10.86 -10.19
N ARG A 72 1.96 11.62 -11.29
CA ARG A 72 2.70 11.39 -12.54
C ARG A 72 4.20 11.61 -12.40
N ALA A 73 4.64 12.52 -11.54
CA ALA A 73 6.06 12.76 -11.29
C ALA A 73 6.76 11.64 -10.48
N ARG A 74 5.99 10.71 -9.90
CA ARG A 74 6.49 9.63 -9.03
C ARG A 74 6.56 8.26 -9.72
N HIS A 75 6.06 8.18 -10.96
CA HIS A 75 6.09 7.01 -11.83
C HIS A 75 6.85 7.33 -13.12
#